data_AF-A0A8J6JLR2-F1
#
_entry.id   AF-A0A8J6JLR2-F1
#
_cell.length_a   1.000
_cell.length_b   1.000
_cell.length_c   1.000
_cell.angle_alpha   90.00
_cell.angle_beta   90.00
_cell.angle_gamma   90.00
#
_symmetry.space_group_name_H-M   'P 1'
#
loop_
_entity.id
_entity.type
_entity.pdbx_description
1 polymer ?
#
loop_
_entity_poly.entity_id
_entity_poly.type
_entity_poly.pdbx_seq_one_letter_code
_entity_poly.pdbx_strand_id
1 'polypeptide(L)'
;MKRRYGRGNSRRRERPWLPLGLVLLLFALLLPFLLPQEEEEKPPPPRAELLLPDGLDGLRRALVLNAAALEGRVGYFWGGKSLALGWDARWGVPTVVTAEGSDTTGDSVPFGLDCSGLVTWAAVNAAGTADAVEAIGNGVRDQYGKCEAAAWSEAQPGDLAFFPDLSHVGIVLGWGPSGGLRVLHCSKTLGGVVVSEDGGGIGFSLVGRPAFYAFYAGEEEE
;
A
#
# COMPACT_ATOMS: atom_id res chain seq x y z
N MET A 1 -8.17 4.43 98.72
CA MET A 1 -7.29 3.24 98.67
C MET A 1 -7.41 2.58 97.30
N LYS A 2 -6.29 2.07 96.76
CA LYS A 2 -6.07 1.44 95.43
C LYS A 2 -5.59 2.37 94.30
N ARG A 3 -4.27 2.58 94.27
CA ARG A 3 -3.49 2.85 93.05
C ARG A 3 -3.44 1.57 92.20
N ARG A 4 -3.62 1.66 90.89
CA ARG A 4 -3.24 0.60 89.93
C ARG A 4 -2.32 1.21 88.88
N TYR A 5 -1.08 0.71 88.85
CA TYR A 5 -0.14 0.89 87.75
C TYR A 5 -0.58 0.01 86.57
N GLY A 6 -0.60 0.58 85.37
CA GLY A 6 -0.97 -0.11 84.13
C GLY A 6 -0.06 0.29 82.98
N ARG A 7 0.94 -0.57 82.73
CA ARG A 7 1.70 -0.86 81.50
C ARG A 7 1.61 0.14 80.33
N GLY A 8 2.79 0.66 79.96
CA GLY A 8 3.03 1.26 78.66
C GLY A 8 2.75 0.27 77.52
N ASN A 9 2.17 0.79 76.44
CA ASN A 9 1.96 0.03 75.21
C ASN A 9 2.76 0.70 74.09
N SER A 10 3.86 0.07 73.72
CA SER A 10 4.72 0.45 72.59
C SER A 10 3.92 0.36 71.29
N ARG A 11 3.64 1.49 70.65
CA ARG A 11 3.07 1.53 69.29
C ARG A 11 4.14 1.03 68.30
N ARG A 12 4.05 -0.22 67.89
CA ARG A 12 4.75 -0.74 66.69
C ARG A 12 4.20 0.04 65.50
N ARG A 13 5.03 0.85 64.84
CA ARG A 13 4.70 1.42 63.53
C ARG A 13 4.69 0.28 62.53
N GLU A 14 3.51 -0.14 62.09
CA GLU A 14 3.39 -1.07 60.97
C GLU A 14 3.84 -0.34 59.70
N ARG A 15 4.88 -0.86 59.06
CA ARG A 15 5.31 -0.40 57.74
C ARG A 15 4.22 -0.83 56.75
N PRO A 16 3.68 0.05 55.90
CA PRO A 16 2.69 -0.37 54.92
C PRO A 16 3.41 -1.20 53.86
N TRP A 17 3.29 -2.52 53.96
CA TRP A 17 3.62 -3.40 52.85
C TRP A 17 2.47 -3.28 51.85
N LEU A 18 2.78 -2.89 50.61
CA LEU A 18 1.81 -3.02 49.53
C LEU A 18 1.37 -4.50 49.51
N PRO A 19 0.05 -4.80 49.51
CA PRO A 19 -0.40 -6.18 49.50
C PRO A 19 0.19 -6.87 48.26
N LEU A 20 0.66 -8.11 48.41
CA LEU A 20 1.31 -8.86 47.35
C LEU A 20 0.50 -8.86 46.04
N GLY A 21 -0.84 -8.84 46.15
CA GLY A 21 -1.75 -8.71 45.01
C GLY A 21 -1.60 -7.40 44.23
N LEU A 22 -1.32 -6.28 44.89
CA LEU A 22 -1.08 -4.99 44.23
C LEU A 22 0.29 -4.96 43.53
N VAL A 23 1.30 -5.61 44.12
CA VAL A 23 2.62 -5.76 43.48
C VAL A 23 2.52 -6.63 42.23
N LEU A 24 1.81 -7.75 42.30
CA LEU A 24 1.56 -8.64 41.15
C LEU A 24 0.75 -7.94 40.06
N LEU A 25 -0.24 -7.13 40.43
CA LEU A 25 -1.06 -6.36 39.48
C LEU A 25 -0.25 -5.26 38.79
N LEU A 26 0.58 -4.52 39.53
CA LEU A 26 1.48 -3.52 38.93
C LEU A 26 2.51 -4.18 38.01
N PHE A 27 3.03 -5.35 38.38
CA PHE A 27 3.94 -6.11 37.53
C PHE A 27 3.24 -6.61 36.25
N ALA A 28 2.00 -7.09 36.36
CA ALA A 28 1.22 -7.52 35.19
C ALA A 28 0.88 -6.35 34.24
N LEU A 29 0.66 -5.14 34.78
CA LEU A 29 0.44 -3.93 33.98
C LEU A 29 1.72 -3.40 33.32
N LEU A 30 2.88 -3.62 33.94
CA LEU A 30 4.19 -3.24 33.39
C LEU A 30 4.80 -4.30 32.48
N LEU A 31 4.36 -5.57 32.58
CA LEU A 31 4.86 -6.69 31.78
C LEU A 31 4.83 -6.41 30.27
N PRO A 32 3.76 -5.82 29.69
CA PRO A 32 3.73 -5.49 28.27
C PRO A 32 4.76 -4.45 27.87
N PHE A 33 5.24 -3.59 28.79
CA PHE A 33 6.27 -2.58 28.53
C PHE A 33 7.69 -3.08 28.83
N LEU A 34 7.80 -4.14 29.66
CA LEU A 34 9.07 -4.78 30.01
C LEU A 34 9.47 -5.87 29.03
N LEU A 35 8.49 -6.51 28.39
CA LEU A 35 8.73 -7.39 27.27
C LEU A 35 9.15 -6.55 26.05
N PRO A 36 10.15 -7.01 25.29
CA PRO A 36 10.47 -6.41 23.99
C PRO A 36 9.16 -6.26 23.22
N GLN A 37 8.82 -5.04 22.82
CA GLN A 37 7.78 -4.87 21.83
C GLN A 37 8.26 -5.64 20.61
N GLU A 38 7.39 -6.48 20.02
CA GLU A 38 7.63 -6.91 18.66
C GLU A 38 7.74 -5.61 17.84
N GLU A 39 8.98 -5.23 17.51
CA GLU A 39 9.18 -4.24 16.46
C GLU A 39 8.43 -4.81 15.28
N GLU A 40 7.44 -4.07 14.79
CA GLU A 40 6.72 -4.39 13.56
C GLU A 40 7.79 -4.59 12.49
N GLU A 41 8.13 -5.85 12.21
CA GLU A 41 9.20 -6.22 11.30
C GLU A 41 8.81 -5.60 9.97
N LYS A 42 9.54 -4.56 9.55
CA LYS A 42 9.31 -3.88 8.28
C LYS A 42 9.20 -4.98 7.24
N PRO A 43 8.04 -5.14 6.56
CA PRO A 43 7.83 -6.26 5.68
C PRO A 43 9.02 -6.32 4.70
N PRO A 44 9.51 -7.52 4.35
CA PRO A 44 10.61 -7.64 3.41
C PRO A 44 10.28 -6.76 2.21
N PRO A 45 11.25 -6.02 1.67
CA PRO A 45 11.00 -5.10 0.56
C PRO A 45 10.20 -5.86 -0.50
N PRO A 46 9.15 -5.27 -1.08
CA PRO A 46 8.35 -5.93 -2.09
C PRO A 46 9.30 -6.58 -3.09
N ARG A 47 9.02 -7.81 -3.54
CA ARG A 47 9.88 -8.52 -4.50
C ARG A 47 10.32 -7.62 -5.66
N ALA A 48 9.49 -6.63 -6.01
CA ALA A 48 9.78 -5.55 -6.94
C ALA A 48 11.08 -4.78 -6.71
N GLU A 49 11.47 -4.41 -5.48
CA GLU A 49 12.66 -3.57 -5.27
C GLU A 49 13.96 -4.24 -5.74
N LEU A 50 14.04 -5.56 -5.56
CA LEU A 50 15.15 -6.39 -6.04
C LEU A 50 15.16 -6.57 -7.57
N LEU A 51 14.09 -6.16 -8.26
CA LEU A 51 13.92 -6.31 -9.70
C LEU A 51 14.14 -5.00 -10.46
N LEU A 52 14.26 -3.87 -9.76
CA LEU A 52 14.46 -2.58 -10.38
C LEU A 52 15.95 -2.33 -10.69
N PRO A 53 16.29 -1.74 -11.86
CA PRO A 53 17.67 -1.44 -12.20
C PRO A 53 18.26 -0.36 -11.27
N ASP A 54 19.56 -0.44 -11.05
CA ASP A 54 20.34 0.60 -10.40
C ASP A 54 20.27 1.90 -11.23
N GLY A 55 20.12 3.05 -10.57
CA GLY A 55 20.03 4.35 -11.24
C GLY A 55 18.69 4.62 -11.93
N LEU A 56 17.65 3.78 -11.74
CA LEU A 56 16.29 4.14 -12.11
C LEU A 56 15.89 5.45 -11.40
N ASP A 57 15.33 6.38 -12.17
CA ASP A 57 14.77 7.64 -11.70
C ASP A 57 13.93 7.47 -10.42
N GLY A 58 14.07 8.41 -9.48
CA GLY A 58 13.47 8.33 -8.15
C GLY A 58 11.95 8.23 -8.20
N LEU A 59 11.32 9.02 -9.08
CA LEU A 59 9.88 9.05 -9.23
C LEU A 59 9.36 7.77 -9.91
N ARG A 60 10.05 7.25 -10.93
CA ARG A 60 9.78 5.93 -11.52
C ARG A 60 9.84 4.83 -10.47
N ARG A 61 10.91 4.83 -9.68
CA ARG A 61 11.11 3.86 -8.60
C ARG A 61 9.96 3.95 -7.60
N ALA A 62 9.62 5.15 -7.13
CA ALA A 62 8.54 5.36 -6.18
C ALA A 62 7.19 4.87 -6.72
N LEU A 63 6.85 5.18 -7.98
CA LEU A 63 5.62 4.70 -8.61
C LEU A 63 5.53 3.17 -8.60
N VAL A 64 6.59 2.48 -9.02
CA VAL A 64 6.60 1.01 -9.06
C VAL A 64 6.55 0.40 -7.67
N LEU A 65 7.34 0.92 -6.73
CA LEU A 65 7.41 0.39 -5.36
C LEU A 65 6.09 0.61 -4.60
N ASN A 66 5.44 1.76 -4.77
CA ASN A 66 4.13 2.03 -4.17
C ASN A 66 3.10 1.01 -4.65
N ALA A 67 3.00 0.82 -5.96
CA ALA A 67 2.07 -0.16 -6.50
C ALA A 67 2.41 -1.58 -5.99
N ALA A 68 3.69 -1.96 -5.98
CA ALA A 68 4.13 -3.28 -5.55
C ALA A 68 3.86 -3.53 -4.06
N ALA A 69 3.87 -2.48 -3.24
CA ALA A 69 3.51 -2.56 -1.83
C ALA A 69 2.04 -2.98 -1.59
N LEU A 70 1.17 -2.90 -2.61
CA LEU A 70 -0.21 -3.36 -2.54
C LEU A 70 -0.42 -4.80 -3.03
N GLU A 71 0.60 -5.43 -3.63
CA GLU A 71 0.55 -6.79 -4.15
C GLU A 71 0.05 -7.77 -3.07
N GLY A 72 -1.01 -8.53 -3.40
CA GLY A 72 -1.63 -9.50 -2.49
C GLY A 72 -2.35 -8.90 -1.26
N ARG A 73 -2.38 -7.57 -1.11
CA ARG A 73 -2.96 -6.88 0.06
C ARG A 73 -4.24 -6.12 -0.26
N VAL A 74 -4.38 -5.61 -1.49
CA VAL A 74 -5.55 -4.86 -1.93
C VAL A 74 -6.32 -5.64 -2.99
N GLY A 75 -7.60 -5.88 -2.70
CA GLY A 75 -8.51 -6.60 -3.59
C GLY A 75 -9.00 -5.77 -4.77
N TYR A 76 -9.60 -6.45 -5.74
CA TYR A 76 -10.22 -5.81 -6.89
C TYR A 76 -11.58 -5.23 -6.52
N PHE A 77 -11.86 -4.01 -6.98
CA PHE A 77 -13.17 -3.37 -6.86
C PHE A 77 -13.48 -2.60 -8.14
N TRP A 78 -14.62 -2.88 -8.78
CA TRP A 78 -15.03 -2.19 -10.00
C TRP A 78 -15.25 -0.70 -9.74
N GLY A 79 -14.51 0.16 -10.45
CA GLY A 79 -14.52 1.60 -10.22
C GLY A 79 -13.77 2.05 -8.96
N GLY A 80 -12.99 1.18 -8.33
CA GLY A 80 -12.28 1.46 -7.09
C GLY A 80 -11.15 2.47 -7.29
N LYS A 81 -11.24 3.62 -6.62
CA LYS A 81 -10.25 4.72 -6.64
C LYS A 81 -9.82 5.14 -5.25
N SER A 82 -8.55 5.53 -5.11
CA SER A 82 -8.03 6.15 -3.89
C SER A 82 -7.03 7.24 -4.22
N LEU A 83 -7.16 8.36 -3.52
CA LEU A 83 -6.20 9.47 -3.50
C LEU A 83 -5.56 9.63 -2.11
N ALA A 84 -5.74 8.65 -1.23
CA ALA A 84 -5.12 8.66 0.08
C ALA A 84 -3.60 8.58 -0.06
N LEU A 85 -2.89 9.43 0.68
CA LEU A 85 -1.46 9.27 0.91
C LEU A 85 -1.25 8.16 1.94
N GLY A 86 -0.52 7.13 1.56
CA GLY A 86 -0.39 5.89 2.29
C GLY A 86 -1.64 5.01 2.21
N TRP A 87 -1.80 4.17 3.24
CA TRP A 87 -2.88 3.19 3.31
C TRP A 87 -4.26 3.84 3.34
N ASP A 88 -5.17 3.37 2.50
CA ASP A 88 -6.57 3.79 2.52
C ASP A 88 -7.37 2.92 3.50
N ALA A 89 -7.91 3.55 4.55
CA ALA A 89 -8.70 2.86 5.58
C ALA A 89 -9.98 2.17 5.04
N ARG A 90 -10.41 2.51 3.82
CA ARG A 90 -11.55 1.86 3.16
C ARG A 90 -11.21 0.48 2.62
N TRP A 91 -9.94 0.17 2.33
CA TRP A 91 -9.59 -1.12 1.73
C TRP A 91 -10.00 -2.30 2.62
N GLY A 92 -10.69 -3.27 2.03
CA GLY A 92 -11.27 -4.42 2.73
C GLY A 92 -12.63 -4.15 3.38
N VAL A 93 -13.06 -2.88 3.51
CA VAL A 93 -14.35 -2.53 4.11
C VAL A 93 -15.49 -2.85 3.13
N PRO A 94 -16.53 -3.60 3.54
CA PRO A 94 -17.69 -3.86 2.69
C PRO A 94 -18.31 -2.55 2.17
N THR A 95 -18.35 -2.41 0.86
CA THR A 95 -18.82 -1.20 0.16
C THR A 95 -19.63 -1.61 -1.05
N VAL A 96 -20.71 -0.88 -1.32
CA VAL A 96 -21.54 -1.11 -2.51
C VAL A 96 -20.81 -0.62 -3.75
N VAL A 97 -20.71 -1.47 -4.77
CA VAL A 97 -20.20 -1.07 -6.08
C VAL A 97 -21.23 -0.17 -6.76
N THR A 98 -20.91 1.11 -6.91
CA THR A 98 -21.82 2.09 -7.54
C THR A 98 -21.49 2.37 -9.00
N ALA A 99 -20.29 2.02 -9.46
CA ALA A 99 -19.90 2.22 -10.85
C ALA A 99 -20.68 1.26 -11.76
N GLU A 100 -21.29 1.79 -12.83
CA GLU A 100 -22.08 1.01 -13.78
C GLU A 100 -21.20 0.10 -14.66
N GLY A 101 -21.81 -0.90 -15.31
CA GLY A 101 -21.15 -1.70 -16.36
C GLY A 101 -20.41 -2.95 -15.88
N SER A 102 -20.53 -3.32 -14.60
CA SER A 102 -20.04 -4.60 -14.06
C SER A 102 -21.18 -5.47 -13.53
N ASP A 103 -21.04 -6.79 -13.59
CA ASP A 103 -21.95 -7.74 -12.95
C ASP A 103 -22.02 -7.61 -11.42
N THR A 104 -21.03 -6.94 -10.81
CA THR A 104 -20.99 -6.66 -9.37
C THR A 104 -21.68 -5.35 -9.00
N THR A 105 -22.22 -4.60 -9.96
CA THR A 105 -22.88 -3.31 -9.69
C THR A 105 -24.07 -3.52 -8.77
N GLY A 106 -24.10 -2.79 -7.65
CA GLY A 106 -25.12 -2.94 -6.61
C GLY A 106 -24.79 -3.96 -5.52
N ASP A 107 -23.76 -4.79 -5.71
CA ASP A 107 -23.31 -5.73 -4.68
C ASP A 107 -22.44 -5.03 -3.63
N SER A 108 -22.55 -5.49 -2.38
CA SER A 108 -21.65 -5.11 -1.29
C SER A 108 -20.45 -6.06 -1.25
N VAL A 109 -19.28 -5.58 -1.69
CA VAL A 109 -18.02 -6.35 -1.71
C VAL A 109 -16.92 -5.59 -0.96
N PRO A 110 -15.83 -6.24 -0.53
CA PRO A 110 -14.71 -5.53 0.09
C PRO A 110 -14.14 -4.45 -0.85
N PHE A 111 -14.07 -3.21 -0.40
CA PHE A 111 -13.53 -2.11 -1.19
C PHE A 111 -12.04 -2.32 -1.52
N GLY A 112 -11.64 -1.83 -2.68
CA GLY A 112 -10.32 -2.06 -3.25
C GLY A 112 -10.07 -1.10 -4.40
N LEU A 113 -9.30 -1.54 -5.39
CA LEU A 113 -8.95 -0.74 -6.55
C LEU A 113 -9.39 -1.42 -7.85
N ASP A 114 -9.63 -0.62 -8.89
CA ASP A 114 -9.58 -1.11 -10.27
C ASP A 114 -8.17 -0.95 -10.86
N CYS A 115 -7.96 -1.46 -12.08
CA CYS A 115 -6.65 -1.44 -12.75
C CYS A 115 -6.06 -0.03 -12.87
N SER A 116 -6.87 0.93 -13.32
CA SER A 116 -6.47 2.33 -13.44
C SER A 116 -6.38 3.05 -12.09
N GLY A 117 -7.15 2.63 -11.09
CA GLY A 117 -7.11 3.14 -9.73
C GLY A 117 -5.81 2.81 -9.02
N LEU A 118 -5.24 1.63 -9.29
CA LEU A 118 -3.88 1.28 -8.86
C LEU A 118 -2.84 2.25 -9.43
N VAL A 119 -2.89 2.52 -10.74
CA VAL A 119 -1.96 3.46 -11.40
C VAL A 119 -2.07 4.85 -10.78
N THR A 120 -3.30 5.36 -10.63
CA THR A 120 -3.54 6.69 -10.04
C THR A 120 -3.05 6.76 -8.60
N TRP A 121 -3.39 5.79 -7.74
CA TRP A 121 -2.96 5.78 -6.34
C TRP A 121 -1.43 5.71 -6.22
N ALA A 122 -0.78 4.88 -7.05
CA ALA A 122 0.67 4.71 -7.02
C ALA A 122 1.40 6.01 -7.40
N ALA A 123 0.92 6.73 -8.41
CA ALA A 123 1.47 8.02 -8.83
C ALA A 123 1.21 9.13 -7.80
N VAL A 124 0.01 9.19 -7.21
CA VAL A 124 -0.30 10.12 -6.10
C VAL A 124 0.64 9.93 -4.92
N ASN A 125 0.94 8.68 -4.58
CA ASN A 125 1.87 8.37 -3.50
C ASN A 125 3.33 8.61 -3.89
N ALA A 126 3.66 8.48 -5.17
CA ALA A 126 5.01 8.77 -5.66
C ALA A 126 5.30 10.29 -5.65
N ALA A 127 4.32 11.10 -6.02
CA ALA A 127 4.41 12.57 -6.01
C ALA A 127 4.11 13.19 -4.63
N GLY A 128 3.53 12.42 -3.69
CA GLY A 128 3.14 12.94 -2.38
C GLY A 128 1.94 13.90 -2.39
N THR A 129 1.20 14.00 -3.51
CA THR A 129 0.04 14.89 -3.66
C THR A 129 -1.05 14.27 -4.54
N ALA A 130 -2.31 14.58 -4.21
CA ALA A 130 -3.46 14.19 -5.01
C ALA A 130 -3.49 14.86 -6.40
N ASP A 131 -2.80 15.99 -6.57
CA ASP A 131 -2.74 16.73 -7.84
C ASP A 131 -2.08 15.92 -8.97
N ALA A 132 -1.32 14.88 -8.61
CA ALA A 132 -0.70 13.98 -9.58
C ALA A 132 -1.69 13.29 -10.52
N VAL A 133 -2.97 13.21 -10.11
CA VAL A 133 -4.08 12.75 -10.96
C VAL A 133 -4.14 13.49 -12.29
N GLU A 134 -3.84 14.79 -12.30
CA GLU A 134 -3.88 15.60 -13.53
C GLU A 134 -2.81 15.15 -14.52
N ALA A 135 -1.62 14.78 -14.03
CA ALA A 135 -0.50 14.36 -14.88
C ALA A 135 -0.52 12.86 -15.25
N ILE A 136 -0.94 11.97 -14.32
CA ILE A 136 -0.99 10.52 -14.57
C ILE A 136 -2.30 10.08 -15.23
N GLY A 137 -3.41 10.73 -14.89
CA GLY A 137 -4.76 10.39 -15.33
C GLY A 137 -5.53 9.44 -14.43
N ASN A 138 -6.84 9.39 -14.65
CA ASN A 138 -7.78 8.57 -13.88
C ASN A 138 -8.75 7.82 -14.81
N GLY A 139 -8.45 6.54 -15.03
CA GLY A 139 -9.14 5.71 -16.03
C GLY A 139 -8.22 5.33 -17.18
N VAL A 140 -8.40 4.13 -17.74
CA VAL A 140 -7.47 3.52 -18.71
C VAL A 140 -7.24 4.41 -19.93
N ARG A 141 -8.32 4.99 -20.51
CA ARG A 141 -8.22 5.85 -21.70
C ARG A 141 -7.57 7.21 -21.41
N ASP A 142 -7.85 7.79 -20.25
CA ASP A 142 -7.22 9.05 -19.82
C ASP A 142 -5.72 8.84 -19.59
N GLN A 143 -5.35 7.78 -18.88
CA GLN A 143 -3.96 7.38 -18.64
C GLN A 143 -3.21 7.10 -19.95
N TYR A 144 -3.84 6.41 -20.90
CA TYR A 144 -3.25 6.20 -22.22
C TYR A 144 -3.05 7.52 -22.99
N GLY A 145 -4.04 8.43 -22.93
CA GLY A 145 -3.95 9.75 -23.57
C GLY A 145 -2.88 10.68 -22.97
N LYS A 146 -2.48 10.43 -21.73
CA LYS A 146 -1.40 11.14 -21.02
C LYS A 146 -0.02 10.46 -21.17
N CYS A 147 0.07 9.44 -22.02
CA CYS A 147 1.33 8.77 -22.32
C CYS A 147 1.90 9.21 -23.68
N GLU A 148 3.22 9.28 -23.75
CA GLU A 148 3.95 9.15 -25.01
C GLU A 148 4.06 7.66 -25.37
N ALA A 149 3.80 7.29 -26.63
CA ALA A 149 3.90 5.89 -27.04
C ALA A 149 5.35 5.39 -26.96
N ALA A 150 5.55 4.17 -26.46
CA ALA A 150 6.85 3.50 -26.45
C ALA A 150 6.75 2.15 -27.16
N ALA A 151 7.83 1.70 -27.80
CA ALA A 151 7.87 0.36 -28.38
C ALA A 151 7.83 -0.70 -27.26
N TRP A 152 7.15 -1.82 -27.51
CA TRP A 152 7.07 -2.93 -26.54
C TRP A 152 8.46 -3.39 -26.09
N SER A 153 9.41 -3.52 -27.02
CA SER A 153 10.80 -3.91 -26.76
C SER A 153 11.60 -2.88 -25.95
N GLU A 154 11.13 -1.63 -25.87
CA GLU A 154 11.75 -0.52 -25.14
C GLU A 154 11.05 -0.25 -23.81
N ALA A 155 10.09 -1.11 -23.42
CA ALA A 155 9.41 -1.00 -22.15
C ALA A 155 10.41 -1.06 -20.99
N GLN A 156 10.29 -0.11 -20.07
CA GLN A 156 11.11 -0.02 -18.87
C GLN A 156 10.25 0.15 -17.61
N PRO A 157 10.79 -0.11 -16.41
CA PRO A 157 10.04 0.04 -15.18
C PRO A 157 9.37 1.41 -15.04
N GLY A 158 8.10 1.39 -14.64
CA GLY A 158 7.27 2.58 -14.48
C GLY A 158 6.59 3.07 -15.78
N ASP A 159 6.88 2.51 -16.95
CA ASP A 159 6.00 2.69 -18.10
C ASP A 159 4.65 1.97 -17.84
N LEU A 160 3.59 2.39 -18.52
CA LEU A 160 2.27 1.77 -18.43
C LEU A 160 2.05 0.80 -19.59
N ALA A 161 1.57 -0.40 -19.29
CA ALA A 161 1.17 -1.39 -20.27
C ALA A 161 -0.36 -1.42 -20.39
N PHE A 162 -0.89 -1.48 -21.60
CA PHE A 162 -2.32 -1.47 -21.87
C PHE A 162 -2.77 -2.64 -22.74
N PHE A 163 -4.01 -3.08 -22.53
CA PHE A 163 -4.70 -3.94 -23.49
C PHE A 163 -5.01 -3.14 -24.76
N PRO A 164 -5.08 -3.78 -25.94
CA PRO A 164 -5.25 -3.09 -27.22
C PRO A 164 -6.59 -2.34 -27.34
N ASP A 165 -7.61 -2.76 -26.60
CA ASP A 165 -8.94 -2.12 -26.55
C ASP A 165 -9.07 -1.05 -25.46
N LEU A 166 -7.98 -0.78 -24.72
CA LEU A 166 -7.93 0.13 -23.58
C LEU A 166 -8.96 -0.23 -22.48
N SER A 167 -9.23 -1.53 -22.30
CA SER A 167 -10.04 -2.04 -21.19
C SER A 167 -9.23 -2.25 -19.91
N HIS A 168 -7.90 -2.40 -20.02
CA HIS A 168 -7.02 -2.73 -18.90
C HIS A 168 -5.68 -2.00 -18.98
N VAL A 169 -5.12 -1.71 -17.80
CA VAL A 169 -3.82 -1.06 -17.64
C VAL A 169 -3.04 -1.72 -16.49
N GLY A 170 -1.72 -1.69 -16.60
CA GLY A 170 -0.80 -2.05 -15.54
C GLY A 170 0.47 -1.23 -15.60
N ILE A 171 1.31 -1.38 -14.60
CA ILE A 171 2.63 -0.74 -14.47
C ILE A 171 3.68 -1.78 -14.82
N VAL A 172 4.57 -1.44 -15.75
CA VAL A 172 5.71 -2.28 -16.11
C VAL A 172 6.65 -2.36 -14.91
N LEU A 173 6.94 -3.58 -14.47
CA LEU A 173 7.94 -3.87 -13.44
C LEU A 173 9.32 -4.10 -14.05
N GLY A 174 9.38 -4.52 -15.31
CA GLY A 174 10.60 -4.78 -16.07
C GLY A 174 10.57 -6.14 -16.77
N TRP A 175 11.66 -6.47 -17.44
CA TRP A 175 11.79 -7.75 -18.14
C TRP A 175 12.18 -8.87 -17.19
N GLY A 176 11.48 -9.99 -17.28
CA GLY A 176 11.81 -11.21 -16.57
C GLY A 176 12.98 -11.97 -17.20
N PRO A 177 13.61 -12.90 -16.46
CA PRO A 177 14.73 -13.70 -16.95
C PRO A 177 14.32 -14.64 -18.10
N SER A 178 13.03 -14.96 -18.23
CA SER A 178 12.45 -15.72 -19.35
C SER A 178 12.16 -14.86 -20.59
N GLY A 179 12.38 -13.53 -20.52
CA GLY A 179 12.05 -12.59 -21.59
C GLY A 179 10.59 -12.13 -21.61
N GLY A 180 9.76 -12.54 -20.65
CA GLY A 180 8.41 -12.00 -20.46
C GLY A 180 8.46 -10.59 -19.85
N LEU A 181 7.61 -9.67 -20.34
CA LEU A 181 7.48 -8.35 -19.72
C LEU A 181 6.59 -8.47 -18.48
N ARG A 182 7.14 -8.20 -17.31
CA ARG A 182 6.38 -8.27 -16.05
C ARG A 182 5.52 -7.04 -15.87
N VAL A 183 4.24 -7.25 -15.58
CA VAL A 183 3.27 -6.17 -15.40
C VAL A 183 2.57 -6.33 -14.06
N LEU A 184 2.70 -5.32 -13.23
CA LEU A 184 1.96 -5.17 -11.98
C LEU A 184 0.63 -4.48 -12.25
N HIS A 185 -0.47 -5.10 -11.87
CA HIS A 185 -1.81 -4.63 -12.22
C HIS A 185 -2.86 -5.10 -11.22
N CYS A 186 -4.00 -4.39 -11.12
CA CYS A 186 -5.14 -4.84 -10.33
C CYS A 186 -6.11 -5.61 -11.23
N SER A 187 -6.24 -6.92 -11.00
CA SER A 187 -6.96 -7.85 -11.86
C SER A 187 -8.26 -8.33 -11.24
N LYS A 188 -9.37 -8.23 -11.99
CA LYS A 188 -10.66 -8.82 -11.60
C LYS A 188 -10.55 -10.34 -11.45
N THR A 189 -9.90 -11.01 -12.41
CA THR A 189 -9.83 -12.48 -12.46
C THR A 189 -8.89 -13.06 -11.41
N LEU A 190 -7.86 -12.31 -11.00
CA LEU A 190 -6.93 -12.71 -9.94
C LEU A 190 -7.28 -12.07 -8.58
N GLY A 191 -8.38 -11.30 -8.51
CA GLY A 191 -8.98 -10.81 -7.28
C GLY A 191 -8.33 -9.59 -6.64
N GLY A 192 -7.34 -8.95 -7.27
CA GLY A 192 -6.65 -7.79 -6.68
C GLY A 192 -5.35 -7.41 -7.37
N VAL A 193 -4.49 -6.71 -6.63
CA VAL A 193 -3.16 -6.28 -7.10
C VAL A 193 -2.20 -7.48 -7.14
N VAL A 194 -1.64 -7.74 -8.33
CA VAL A 194 -0.80 -8.90 -8.62
C VAL A 194 0.29 -8.54 -9.63
N VAL A 195 1.36 -9.32 -9.68
CA VAL A 195 2.34 -9.29 -10.78
C VAL A 195 2.09 -10.46 -11.73
N SER A 196 1.94 -10.15 -13.03
CA SER A 196 1.94 -11.15 -14.09
C SER A 196 3.34 -11.26 -14.72
N GLU A 197 3.91 -12.46 -14.77
CA GLU A 197 5.28 -12.71 -15.27
C GLU A 197 5.44 -12.52 -16.79
N ASP A 198 4.36 -12.71 -17.54
CA ASP A 198 4.31 -12.49 -18.99
C ASP A 198 3.07 -11.67 -19.36
N GLY A 199 3.23 -10.35 -19.34
CA GLY A 199 2.19 -9.39 -19.70
C GLY A 199 1.69 -9.58 -21.13
N GLY A 200 2.58 -9.94 -22.06
CA GLY A 200 2.22 -10.21 -23.45
C GLY A 200 1.31 -11.43 -23.56
N GLY A 201 1.66 -12.51 -22.84
CA GLY A 201 0.88 -13.74 -22.77
C GLY A 201 -0.54 -13.58 -22.22
N ILE A 202 -0.79 -12.54 -21.41
CA ILE A 202 -2.13 -12.25 -20.85
C ILE A 202 -2.89 -11.14 -21.58
N GLY A 203 -2.33 -10.55 -22.64
CA GLY A 203 -3.03 -9.62 -23.53
C GLY A 203 -2.58 -8.15 -23.49
N PHE A 204 -1.58 -7.79 -22.68
CA PHE A 204 -0.95 -6.46 -22.81
C PHE A 204 -0.16 -6.39 -24.12
N SER A 205 -0.34 -5.31 -24.88
CA SER A 205 0.34 -5.17 -26.18
C SER A 205 0.73 -3.74 -26.52
N LEU A 206 0.22 -2.74 -25.79
CA LEU A 206 0.57 -1.35 -25.94
C LEU A 206 1.40 -0.90 -24.74
N VAL A 207 2.40 -0.05 -24.96
CA VAL A 207 3.20 0.56 -23.90
C VAL A 207 3.19 2.06 -24.08
N GLY A 208 2.98 2.77 -22.98
CA GLY A 208 3.01 4.23 -22.92
C GLY A 208 3.89 4.70 -21.78
N ARG A 209 4.70 5.72 -22.03
CA ARG A 209 5.49 6.44 -21.04
C ARG A 209 4.68 7.63 -20.52
N PRO A 210 4.24 7.64 -19.26
CA PRO A 210 3.44 8.73 -18.72
C PRO A 210 4.16 10.08 -18.75
N ALA A 211 3.45 11.13 -19.16
CA ALA A 211 3.89 12.53 -19.04
C ALA A 211 4.11 12.95 -17.58
N PHE A 212 3.55 12.20 -16.63
CA PHE A 212 3.78 12.31 -15.18
C PHE A 212 5.25 12.54 -14.81
N TYR A 213 6.18 11.81 -15.42
CA TYR A 213 7.60 11.95 -15.10
C TYR A 213 8.16 13.31 -15.52
N ALA A 214 7.80 13.80 -16.70
CA ALA A 214 8.23 15.12 -17.16
C ALA A 214 7.58 16.24 -16.33
N PHE A 215 6.35 16.05 -15.87
CA PHE A 215 5.63 17.02 -15.06
C PHE A 215 6.27 17.21 -13.68
N TYR A 216 6.68 16.12 -13.02
CA TYR A 216 7.23 16.14 -11.66
C TYR A 216 8.76 16.10 -11.58
N ALA A 217 9.48 15.96 -12.70
CA ALA A 217 10.94 16.05 -12.73
C ALA A 217 11.49 17.46 -12.39
N GLY A 218 10.64 18.48 -12.28
CA GLY A 218 11.03 19.88 -12.06
C GLY A 218 11.09 20.34 -10.61
N GLU A 219 10.84 19.48 -9.61
CA GLU A 219 10.72 19.90 -8.20
C GLU A 219 11.91 19.52 -7.30
N GLU A 220 12.98 18.91 -7.83
CA GLU A 220 14.18 18.54 -7.04
C GLU A 220 15.32 19.58 -7.02
N GLU A 221 15.13 20.77 -7.61
CA GLU A 221 16.08 21.89 -7.49
C GLU A 221 15.46 23.12 -6.80
N GLU A 222 15.30 23.07 -5.47
CA GLU A 222 15.30 24.28 -4.62
C GLU A 222 15.88 24.01 -3.21
#